data_AF-A0AAV5F1M4-F1
#
_entry.id   AF-A0AAV5F1M4-F1
#
_cell.length_a   1.000
_cell.length_b   1.000
_cell.length_c   1.000
_cell.angle_alpha   90.00
_cell.angle_beta   90.00
_cell.angle_gamma   90.00
#
_symmetry.space_group_name_H-M   'P 1'
#
loop_
_entity.id
_entity.type
_entity.pdbx_description
1 polymer ?
#
loop_
_entity_poly.entity_id
_entity_poly.type
_entity_poly.pdbx_seq_one_letter_code
_entity_poly.pdbx_strand_id
1 'polypeptide(L)'
;MCTLVLLMVAALLSPSAVCSAAAGEGQLLTDGFTAVELSEAQFKVQKPYDVPLAERYELVNGVMRRMWVYADDKPITSDHPGGPRTEIKIETTTHKFIK
;
A
#
# COMPACT_ATOMS: atom_id res chain seq x y z
N MET A 1 2.41 -21.74 -53.01
CA MET A 1 1.29 -21.04 -52.33
C MET A 1 1.09 -21.51 -50.89
N CYS A 2 1.24 -22.80 -50.55
CA CYS A 2 1.10 -23.26 -49.15
C CYS A 2 2.23 -22.82 -48.20
N THR A 3 3.49 -22.79 -48.65
CA THR A 3 4.65 -22.44 -47.81
C THR A 3 4.68 -20.96 -47.44
N LEU A 4 4.23 -20.09 -48.34
CA LEU A 4 4.14 -18.64 -48.12
C LEU A 4 3.03 -18.31 -47.10
N VAL A 5 1.91 -19.03 -47.15
CA VAL A 5 0.79 -18.86 -46.19
C VAL A 5 1.20 -19.33 -44.79
N LEU A 6 1.95 -20.42 -44.67
CA LEU A 6 2.49 -20.92 -43.41
C LEU A 6 3.48 -19.94 -42.74
N LEU A 7 4.33 -19.27 -43.53
CA LEU A 7 5.26 -18.23 -43.04
C LEU A 7 4.53 -16.98 -42.51
N MET A 8 3.42 -16.59 -43.15
CA MET A 8 2.61 -15.43 -42.73
C MET A 8 1.83 -15.71 -41.43
N VAL A 9 1.36 -16.95 -41.23
CA VAL A 9 0.66 -17.35 -39.99
C VAL A 9 1.61 -17.44 -38.80
N ALA A 10 2.85 -17.90 -39.02
CA ALA A 10 3.86 -17.96 -37.96
C ALA A 10 4.29 -16.56 -37.46
N ALA A 11 4.26 -15.54 -38.33
CA ALA A 11 4.57 -14.15 -37.98
C ALA A 11 3.47 -13.45 -37.17
N LEU A 12 2.25 -14.00 -37.16
CA LEU A 12 1.09 -13.47 -36.40
C LEU A 12 0.93 -14.12 -35.02
N LEU A 13 1.66 -15.20 -34.74
CA LEU A 13 1.63 -15.94 -33.48
C LEU A 13 2.82 -15.64 -32.57
N SER A 14 3.69 -14.71 -32.93
CA SER A 14 4.76 -14.25 -32.04
C SER A 14 4.15 -13.42 -30.90
N PRO A 15 4.29 -13.82 -29.62
CA PRO A 15 3.84 -13.02 -28.48
C PRO A 15 4.81 -11.86 -28.24
N SER A 16 4.83 -10.89 -29.15
CA SER A 16 5.49 -9.60 -28.94
C SER A 16 4.50 -8.63 -28.31
N ALA A 17 4.14 -8.92 -27.06
CA ALA A 17 3.56 -7.94 -26.15
C ALA A 17 4.40 -7.97 -24.87
N VAL A 18 5.66 -7.55 -25.00
CA VAL A 18 6.36 -7.01 -23.85
C VAL A 18 5.63 -5.70 -23.56
N CYS A 19 4.70 -5.73 -22.62
CA CYS A 19 4.29 -4.52 -21.93
C CYS A 19 5.55 -4.03 -21.20
N SER A 20 6.38 -3.25 -21.89
CA SER A 20 7.26 -2.35 -21.18
C SER A 20 6.32 -1.42 -20.44
N ALA A 21 6.12 -1.69 -19.15
CA ALA A 21 5.75 -0.63 -18.23
C ALA A 21 6.82 0.43 -18.47
N ALA A 22 6.46 1.49 -19.17
CA ALA A 22 7.28 2.66 -19.25
C ALA A 22 7.47 3.10 -17.80
N ALA A 23 8.57 2.69 -17.18
CA ALA A 23 9.16 3.42 -16.09
C ALA A 23 9.47 4.77 -16.73
N GLY A 24 8.49 5.68 -16.66
CA GLY A 24 8.71 7.04 -17.09
C GLY A 24 9.99 7.50 -16.40
N GLU A 25 10.84 8.21 -17.14
CA GLU A 25 11.84 9.09 -16.56
C GLU A 25 11.12 10.24 -15.82
N GLY A 26 10.30 9.87 -14.83
CA GLY A 26 9.94 10.73 -13.73
C GLY A 26 11.10 10.65 -12.77
N GLN A 27 11.58 11.81 -12.33
CA GLN A 27 12.38 11.93 -11.13
C GLN A 27 11.91 10.89 -10.11
N LEU A 28 12.84 10.16 -9.48
CA LEU A 28 12.52 9.22 -8.41
C LEU A 28 11.52 9.94 -7.49
N LEU A 29 10.31 9.40 -7.33
CA LEU A 29 9.23 10.04 -6.55
C LEU A 29 9.61 10.33 -5.08
N THR A 30 10.80 9.88 -4.69
CA THR A 30 11.42 10.00 -3.38
C THR A 30 12.67 10.89 -3.39
N ASP A 31 12.96 11.63 -4.48
CA ASP A 31 14.06 12.59 -4.48
C ASP A 31 13.83 13.67 -3.41
N GLY A 32 14.86 13.96 -2.62
CA GLY A 32 14.76 14.81 -1.43
C GLY A 32 14.17 14.14 -0.16
N PHE A 33 13.75 12.87 -0.23
CA PHE A 33 13.34 12.11 0.96
C PHE A 33 14.48 11.22 1.48
N THR A 34 14.61 11.13 2.80
CA THR A 34 15.51 10.16 3.46
C THR A 34 14.73 8.89 3.77
N ALA A 35 15.24 7.74 3.33
CA ALA A 35 14.66 6.45 3.69
C ALA A 35 14.81 6.21 5.20
N VAL A 36 13.72 5.82 5.85
CA VAL A 36 13.70 5.47 7.27
C VAL A 36 13.15 4.06 7.40
N GLU A 37 13.98 3.17 7.95
CA GLU A 37 13.57 1.81 8.30
C GLU A 37 12.62 1.84 9.50
N LEU A 38 11.45 1.22 9.34
CA LEU A 38 10.43 1.11 10.39
C LEU A 38 10.17 -0.36 10.69
N SER A 39 10.25 -0.72 11.96
CA SER A 39 9.86 -2.06 12.44
C SER A 39 8.34 -2.16 12.60
N GLU A 40 7.81 -3.39 12.52
CA GLU A 40 6.39 -3.67 12.74
C GLU A 40 5.85 -3.12 14.07
N ALA A 41 6.68 -3.12 15.11
CA ALA A 41 6.32 -2.62 16.43
C ALA A 41 6.01 -1.11 16.46
N GLN A 42 6.49 -0.35 15.48
CA GLN A 42 6.29 1.10 15.39
C GLN A 42 4.94 1.47 14.76
N PHE A 43 4.28 0.54 14.07
CA PHE A 43 2.96 0.78 13.48
C PHE A 43 1.87 0.52 14.53
N LYS A 44 1.40 1.58 15.18
CA LYS A 44 0.27 1.51 16.12
C LYS A 44 -1.04 1.71 15.39
N VAL A 45 -1.76 0.62 15.17
CA VAL A 45 -3.08 0.68 14.53
C VAL A 45 -4.09 1.24 15.51
N GLN A 46 -4.81 2.26 15.06
CA GLN A 46 -5.93 2.89 15.74
C GLN A 46 -7.22 2.45 15.03
N LYS A 47 -8.24 2.17 15.82
CA LYS A 47 -9.54 1.64 15.37
C LYS A 47 -10.67 2.29 16.17
N PRO A 48 -11.93 2.17 15.71
CA PRO A 48 -13.09 2.44 16.55
C PRO A 48 -13.03 1.71 17.90
N TYR A 49 -13.39 2.39 18.99
CA TYR A 49 -13.15 1.86 20.34
C TYR A 49 -13.91 0.55 20.61
N ASP A 50 -15.11 0.39 20.05
CA ASP A 50 -16.06 -0.69 20.32
C ASP A 50 -16.00 -1.85 19.32
N VAL A 51 -15.21 -1.74 18.24
CA VAL A 51 -15.12 -2.78 17.21
C VAL A 51 -13.80 -3.56 17.30
N PRO A 52 -13.77 -4.89 17.20
CA PRO A 52 -12.53 -5.66 17.14
C PRO A 52 -11.59 -5.23 16.00
N LEU A 53 -10.27 -5.32 16.21
CA LEU A 53 -9.29 -4.89 15.20
C LEU A 53 -9.42 -5.65 13.87
N ALA A 54 -9.64 -6.96 13.95
CA ALA A 54 -9.75 -7.84 12.77
C ALA A 54 -10.94 -7.48 11.85
N GLU A 55 -11.92 -6.73 12.35
CA GLU A 55 -13.07 -6.29 11.56
C GLU A 55 -12.82 -4.99 10.79
N ARG A 56 -11.65 -4.34 10.99
CA ARG A 56 -11.29 -3.05 10.36
C ARG A 56 -9.89 -2.99 9.80
N TYR A 57 -9.05 -3.94 10.16
CA TYR A 57 -7.65 -3.97 9.78
C TYR A 57 -7.21 -5.40 9.47
N GLU A 58 -6.40 -5.53 8.43
CA GLU A 58 -5.77 -6.79 8.06
C GLU A 58 -4.37 -6.55 7.51
N LEU A 59 -3.42 -7.38 7.94
CA LEU A 59 -2.07 -7.44 7.39
C LEU A 59 -1.93 -8.68 6.48
N VAL A 60 -1.97 -8.45 5.18
CA VAL A 60 -1.93 -9.50 4.16
C VAL A 60 -0.48 -9.85 3.84
N ASN A 61 -0.13 -11.12 4.05
CA ASN A 61 1.19 -11.67 3.78
C ASN A 61 2.34 -10.88 4.44
N GLY A 62 2.08 -10.19 5.56
CA GLY A 62 3.09 -9.37 6.25
C GLY A 62 3.47 -8.07 5.54
N VAL A 63 2.86 -7.72 4.40
CA VAL A 63 3.27 -6.57 3.58
C VAL A 63 2.14 -5.57 3.39
N MET A 64 0.97 -6.02 2.91
CA MET A 64 -0.11 -5.12 2.54
C MET A 64 -1.08 -4.93 3.71
N ARG A 65 -1.25 -3.69 4.15
CA ARG A 65 -2.19 -3.32 5.21
C ARG A 65 -3.50 -2.85 4.59
N ARG A 66 -4.58 -3.59 4.83
CA ARG A 66 -5.95 -3.16 4.51
C ARG A 66 -6.55 -2.50 5.74
N MET A 67 -7.20 -1.37 5.52
CA MET A 67 -7.95 -0.64 6.54
C MET A 67 -9.26 -0.17 5.93
N TRP A 68 -10.34 -0.28 6.68
CA TRP A 68 -11.65 0.21 6.28
C TRP A 68 -12.44 0.71 7.50
N VAL A 69 -13.47 1.48 7.21
CA VAL A 69 -14.34 2.11 8.20
C VAL A 69 -15.74 2.25 7.61
N TYR A 70 -16.75 2.11 8.44
CA TYR A 70 -18.15 2.35 8.10
C TYR A 70 -18.62 3.69 8.67
N ALA A 71 -19.67 4.26 8.08
CA ALA A 71 -20.16 5.58 8.46
C ALA A 71 -20.78 5.61 9.88
N ASP A 72 -21.27 4.48 10.36
CA ASP A 72 -21.92 4.28 11.66
C ASP A 72 -20.96 3.87 12.80
N ASP A 73 -19.70 3.65 12.45
CA ASP A 73 -18.64 3.35 13.40
C ASP A 73 -18.43 4.46 14.43
N LYS A 74 -17.81 4.07 15.54
CA LYS A 74 -17.45 5.03 16.58
C LYS A 74 -16.08 5.66 16.36
N PRO A 75 -15.84 6.81 17.02
CA PRO A 75 -14.52 7.41 17.04
C PRO A 75 -13.48 6.48 17.69
N ILE A 76 -12.22 6.92 17.68
CA ILE A 76 -11.13 6.18 18.35
C ILE A 76 -11.32 6.02 19.87
N THR A 77 -11.99 6.99 20.52
CA THR A 77 -12.30 6.98 21.95
C THR A 77 -13.67 7.60 22.19
N SER A 78 -14.29 7.32 23.33
CA SER A 78 -15.58 7.90 23.74
C SER A 78 -15.53 9.42 23.91
N ASP A 79 -14.35 9.93 24.28
CA ASP A 79 -14.18 11.33 24.70
C ASP A 79 -13.78 12.25 23.54
N HIS A 80 -13.48 11.68 22.36
CA HIS A 80 -13.08 12.46 21.20
C HIS A 80 -14.28 12.79 20.29
N PRO A 81 -14.47 14.06 19.89
CA PRO A 81 -15.57 14.48 19.02
C PRO A 81 -15.35 14.14 17.53
N GLY A 82 -14.27 13.44 17.18
CA GLY A 82 -13.93 13.15 15.78
C GLY A 82 -14.79 12.05 15.18
N GLY A 83 -14.87 11.97 13.86
CA GLY A 83 -15.55 10.88 13.17
C GLY A 83 -14.84 9.52 13.27
N PRO A 84 -15.48 8.44 12.79
CA PRO A 84 -14.89 7.13 12.76
C PRO A 84 -13.70 7.06 11.80
N ARG A 85 -12.67 6.32 12.21
CA ARG A 85 -11.44 6.16 11.43
C ARG A 85 -10.70 4.89 11.85
N THR A 86 -10.03 4.29 10.88
CA THR A 86 -9.01 3.26 11.08
C THR A 86 -7.71 3.81 10.50
N GLU A 87 -6.70 3.99 11.35
CA GLU A 87 -5.48 4.71 11.01
C GLU A 87 -4.25 3.98 11.57
N ILE A 88 -3.07 4.32 11.05
CA ILE A 88 -1.81 3.82 11.60
C ILE A 88 -0.99 5.02 12.06
N LYS A 89 -0.71 5.05 13.37
CA LYS A 89 0.22 6.00 13.96
C LYS A 89 1.61 5.38 14.00
N ILE A 90 2.58 6.03 13.35
CA ILE A 90 3.97 5.62 13.43
C ILE A 90 4.56 6.18 14.73
N GLU A 91 4.98 5.29 15.62
CA GLU A 91 5.75 5.66 16.80
C GLU A 91 7.24 5.70 16.44
N THR A 92 7.77 6.92 16.37
CA THR A 92 9.21 7.14 16.33
C THR A 92 9.77 7.05 17.74
N THR A 93 10.73 6.15 17.94
CA THR A 93 11.57 6.21 19.13
C THR A 93 12.51 7.40 18.92
N THR A 94 12.13 8.58 19.40
CA THR A 94 12.99 9.76 19.34
C THR A 94 14.25 9.46 20.15
N HIS A 95 15.34 9.07 19.49
CA HIS A 95 16.66 9.37 20.03
C HIS A 95 16.77 10.88 19.95
N LYS A 96 16.44 11.53 21.07
CA LYS A 96 16.52 12.97 21.25
C LYS A 96 17.94 13.37 20.89
N PHE A 97 18.17 13.89 19.69
CA PHE A 97 19.41 14.58 19.38
C PHE A 97 19.40 15.85 20.23
N ILE A 98 19.93 15.72 21.45
CA ILE A 98 20.30 16.84 22.30
C ILE A 98 21.43 17.53 21.53
N LYS A 99 21.12 18.71 20.99
CA LYS A 99 22.13 19.64 20.49
C LYS A 99 22.70 20.42 21.66
#